data_AF-A0A840UUM4-F1
#
_entry.id   AF-A0A840UUM4-F1
#
_cell.length_a   1.000
_cell.length_b   1.000
_cell.length_c   1.000
_cell.angle_alpha   90.00
_cell.angle_beta   90.00
_cell.angle_gamma   90.00
#
_symmetry.space_group_name_H-M   'P 1'
#
loop_
_entity.id
_entity.type
_entity.pdbx_description
1 polymer ?
#
loop_
_entity_poly.entity_id
_entity_poly.type
_entity_poly.pdbx_seq_one_letter_code
_entity_poly.pdbx_strand_id
1 'polypeptide(L)'
;MKTVLKAILLLLPLLLPGHGLAQKDETITLNLPESVMARTVQAVLPLDIDARSEGLQGTIRIIRIDDLQFGDRHLSCRLHVAGSDLRIVSELAGHQINLKVGEVELDFNCNARLRFDRQRQILYIKPVVDRMNATQNGGKGDLGQALVSLLNGREFPVSMQDMKPLVAKSGGKTLIIGMKFVNIEARRDMLQFSLLPEVSTR
;
A
#
# COMPACT_ATOMS: atom_id res chain seq x y z
N MET A 1 53.55 -30.46 33.35
CA MET A 1 52.49 -29.58 32.80
C MET A 1 52.22 -29.82 31.31
N LYS A 2 52.14 -31.08 30.83
CA LYS A 2 51.93 -31.40 29.40
C LYS A 2 50.62 -32.16 29.10
N THR A 3 49.80 -32.41 30.12
CA THR A 3 48.58 -33.24 30.00
C THR A 3 47.26 -32.45 30.06
N VAL A 4 47.27 -31.19 30.52
CA VAL A 4 46.05 -30.35 30.55
C VAL A 4 45.74 -29.72 29.19
N LEU A 5 46.76 -29.55 28.33
CA LEU A 5 46.60 -28.89 27.02
C LEU A 5 45.89 -29.75 25.97
N LYS A 6 45.81 -31.07 26.16
CA LYS A 6 45.14 -31.98 25.22
C LYS A 6 43.63 -32.11 25.44
N ALA A 7 43.11 -31.73 26.61
CA ALA A 7 41.67 -31.82 26.89
C ALA A 7 40.87 -30.64 26.32
N ILE A 8 41.53 -29.49 26.09
CA ILE A 8 40.85 -28.26 25.63
C ILE A 8 40.63 -28.28 24.10
N LEU A 9 41.39 -29.09 23.35
CA LEU A 9 41.28 -29.16 21.88
C LEU A 9 40.16 -30.08 21.37
N LEU A 10 39.49 -30.84 22.25
CA LEU A 10 38.43 -31.79 21.87
C LEU A 10 37.00 -31.29 22.14
N LEU A 11 36.84 -30.12 22.77
CA LEU A 11 35.54 -29.51 23.05
C LEU A 11 35.16 -28.37 22.09
N LEU A 12 36.01 -28.05 21.11
CA LEU A 12 35.79 -26.93 20.19
C LEU A 12 34.84 -27.14 18.99
N PRO A 13 34.35 -28.34 18.61
CA PRO A 13 33.45 -28.43 17.45
C PRO A 13 31.96 -28.19 17.79
N LEU A 14 31.60 -28.02 19.07
CA LEU A 14 30.20 -27.84 19.51
C LEU A 14 29.66 -26.40 19.43
N LEU A 15 30.48 -25.45 18.98
CA LEU A 15 30.12 -24.02 18.87
C LEU A 15 29.93 -23.54 17.43
N LEU A 16 29.86 -24.46 16.45
CA LEU A 16 29.46 -24.08 15.10
C LEU A 16 27.97 -23.76 15.11
N PRO A 17 27.55 -22.50 14.85
CA PRO A 17 26.15 -22.23 14.56
C PRO A 17 25.79 -23.08 13.35
N GLY A 18 24.84 -23.99 13.54
CA GLY A 18 24.20 -24.71 12.45
C GLY A 18 23.74 -23.66 11.45
N HIS A 19 24.42 -23.58 10.31
CA HIS A 19 23.92 -22.87 9.15
C HIS A 19 22.72 -23.70 8.71
N GLY A 20 21.55 -23.39 9.29
CA GLY A 20 20.29 -23.87 8.75
C GLY A 20 20.33 -23.54 7.28
N LEU A 21 20.36 -24.59 6.45
CA LEU A 21 20.18 -24.44 5.02
C LEU A 21 18.87 -23.68 4.86
N ALA A 22 18.96 -22.41 4.48
CA ALA A 22 17.81 -21.60 4.15
C ALA A 22 17.10 -22.37 3.04
N GLN A 23 15.99 -23.03 3.41
CA GLN A 23 15.10 -23.66 2.47
C GLN A 23 14.70 -22.56 1.50
N LYS A 24 15.20 -22.66 0.27
CA LYS A 24 14.94 -21.70 -0.78
C LYS A 24 13.47 -21.91 -1.15
N ASP A 25 12.59 -21.22 -0.45
CA ASP A 25 11.17 -21.18 -0.79
C ASP A 25 11.09 -20.78 -2.27
N GLU A 26 10.66 -21.71 -3.11
CA GLU A 26 10.54 -21.50 -4.56
C GLU A 26 9.36 -20.57 -4.81
N THR A 27 9.61 -19.27 -4.69
CA THR A 27 8.58 -18.26 -4.94
C THR A 27 8.36 -18.08 -6.43
N ILE A 28 7.09 -18.06 -6.84
CA ILE A 28 6.67 -17.59 -8.15
C ILE A 28 6.75 -16.06 -8.15
N THR A 29 7.31 -15.49 -9.21
CA THR A 29 7.33 -14.04 -9.40
C THR A 29 6.31 -13.65 -10.44
N LEU A 30 5.39 -12.76 -10.08
CA LEU A 30 4.43 -12.15 -10.99
C LEU A 30 4.76 -10.66 -11.12
N ASN A 31 5.08 -10.22 -12.32
CA ASN A 31 5.33 -8.82 -12.62
C ASN A 31 4.07 -8.23 -13.26
N LEU A 32 3.48 -7.23 -12.61
CA LEU A 32 2.37 -6.46 -13.15
C LEU A 32 2.90 -5.17 -13.78
N PRO A 33 2.83 -5.03 -15.11
CA PRO A 33 3.25 -3.81 -15.78
C PRO A 33 2.43 -2.60 -15.32
N GLU A 34 3.04 -1.42 -15.35
CA GLU A 34 2.40 -0.14 -15.03
C GLU A 34 1.07 0.06 -15.77
N SER A 35 0.99 -0.32 -17.05
CA SER A 35 -0.24 -0.20 -17.85
C SER A 35 -1.39 -1.07 -17.33
N VAL A 36 -1.09 -2.26 -16.78
CA VAL A 36 -2.07 -3.13 -16.15
C VAL A 36 -2.52 -2.54 -14.82
N MET A 37 -1.59 -1.98 -14.04
CA MET A 37 -1.90 -1.30 -12.79
C MET A 37 -2.75 -0.05 -13.01
N ALA A 38 -2.43 0.77 -14.02
CA ALA A 38 -3.20 1.96 -14.37
C ALA A 38 -4.66 1.61 -14.71
N ARG A 39 -4.88 0.58 -15.53
CA ARG A 39 -6.24 0.06 -15.83
C ARG A 39 -6.95 -0.46 -14.58
N THR A 40 -6.22 -1.14 -13.71
CA THR A 40 -6.78 -1.68 -12.45
C THR A 40 -7.23 -0.55 -11.53
N VAL A 41 -6.41 0.50 -11.39
CA VAL A 41 -6.74 1.71 -10.63
C VAL A 41 -7.94 2.41 -11.23
N GLN A 42 -7.98 2.60 -12.56
CA GLN A 42 -9.14 3.21 -13.22
C GLN A 42 -10.44 2.43 -12.99
N ALA A 43 -10.39 1.10 -12.95
CA ALA A 43 -11.57 0.26 -12.74
C ALA A 43 -12.17 0.34 -11.32
N VAL A 44 -11.39 0.80 -10.32
CA VAL A 44 -11.87 0.92 -8.93
C VAL A 44 -12.30 2.34 -8.56
N LEU A 45 -12.07 3.33 -9.44
CA LEU A 45 -12.47 4.71 -9.21
C LEU A 45 -13.93 4.95 -9.67
N PRO A 46 -14.68 5.87 -9.03
CA PRO A 46 -14.25 6.75 -7.93
C PRO A 46 -14.25 6.06 -6.56
N LEU A 47 -13.22 6.35 -5.75
CA LEU A 47 -13.02 5.74 -4.43
C LEU A 47 -13.41 6.70 -3.30
N ASP A 48 -14.31 6.28 -2.41
CA ASP A 48 -14.65 7.01 -1.19
C ASP A 48 -13.52 6.92 -0.16
N ILE A 49 -13.17 8.07 0.43
CA ILE A 49 -12.19 8.18 1.49
C ILE A 49 -12.91 8.42 2.81
N ASP A 50 -12.76 7.51 3.75
CA ASP A 50 -13.25 7.68 5.12
C ASP A 50 -12.36 8.66 5.88
N ALA A 51 -12.51 9.95 5.60
CA ALA A 51 -11.72 11.05 6.14
C ALA A 51 -12.49 11.82 7.23
N ARG A 52 -13.22 11.10 8.08
CA ARG A 52 -13.82 11.69 9.28
C ARG A 52 -12.70 12.24 10.16
N SER A 53 -12.71 13.56 10.37
CA SER A 53 -11.83 14.25 11.30
C SER A 53 -12.67 15.14 12.20
N GLU A 54 -12.14 15.51 13.37
CA GLU A 54 -12.85 16.37 14.31
C GLU A 54 -13.14 17.77 13.73
N GLY A 55 -12.30 18.26 12.82
CA GLY A 55 -12.41 19.60 12.24
C GLY A 55 -13.06 19.69 10.85
N LEU A 56 -13.18 18.57 10.12
CA LEU A 56 -13.77 18.53 8.77
C LEU A 56 -14.75 17.36 8.64
N GLN A 57 -15.98 17.69 8.26
CA GLN A 57 -17.04 16.75 7.94
C GLN A 57 -17.44 16.86 6.47
N GLY A 58 -17.94 15.77 5.89
CA GLY A 58 -18.41 15.69 4.51
C GLY A 58 -17.95 14.39 3.84
N THR A 59 -18.16 14.30 2.53
CA THR A 59 -17.69 13.16 1.73
C THR A 59 -16.49 13.59 0.89
N ILE A 60 -15.45 12.76 0.85
CA ILE A 60 -14.26 12.98 0.02
C ILE A 60 -14.09 11.76 -0.87
N ARG A 61 -13.92 11.98 -2.17
CA ARG A 61 -13.73 10.95 -3.18
C ARG A 61 -12.47 11.21 -3.98
N ILE A 62 -11.67 10.19 -4.21
CA ILE A 62 -10.71 10.21 -5.31
C ILE A 62 -11.50 9.88 -6.57
N ILE A 63 -11.63 10.86 -7.46
CA ILE A 63 -12.42 10.71 -8.69
C ILE A 63 -11.57 10.28 -9.88
N ARG A 64 -10.27 10.56 -9.85
CA ARG A 64 -9.33 10.21 -10.91
C ARG A 64 -7.91 10.09 -10.36
N ILE A 65 -7.12 9.21 -10.97
CA ILE A 65 -5.69 9.08 -10.76
C ILE A 65 -5.05 9.00 -12.13
N ASP A 66 -4.25 10.00 -12.47
CA ASP A 66 -3.54 10.13 -13.75
C ASP A 66 -2.03 9.98 -13.55
N ASP A 67 -1.31 9.78 -14.65
CA ASP A 67 0.16 9.71 -14.69
C ASP A 67 0.77 8.75 -13.64
N LEU A 68 0.11 7.61 -13.43
CA LEU A 68 0.56 6.57 -12.51
C LEU A 68 1.89 5.98 -12.99
N GLN A 69 2.94 6.19 -12.21
CA GLN A 69 4.30 5.73 -12.53
C GLN A 69 4.90 4.92 -11.38
N PHE A 70 5.55 3.80 -11.71
CA PHE A 70 6.28 2.99 -10.73
C PHE A 70 7.78 3.26 -10.81
N GLY A 71 8.33 3.78 -9.71
CA GLY A 71 9.77 3.92 -9.51
C GLY A 71 10.32 2.86 -8.55
N ASP A 72 11.61 2.95 -8.24
CA ASP A 72 12.23 2.07 -7.27
C ASP A 72 11.67 2.36 -5.86
N ARG A 73 10.80 1.47 -5.36
CA ARG A 73 10.12 1.52 -4.05
C ARG A 73 9.10 2.65 -3.84
N HIS A 74 8.79 3.41 -4.88
CA HIS A 74 7.80 4.49 -4.80
C HIS A 74 6.88 4.48 -6.02
N LEU A 75 5.71 5.06 -5.83
CA LEU A 75 4.74 5.33 -6.86
C LEU A 75 4.62 6.85 -6.99
N SER A 76 4.50 7.39 -8.20
CA SER A 76 4.10 8.77 -8.42
C SER A 76 2.80 8.81 -9.22
N CYS A 77 1.95 9.78 -8.95
CA CYS A 77 0.71 10.00 -9.71
C CYS A 77 0.20 11.42 -9.52
N ARG A 78 -0.79 11.78 -10.33
CA ARG A 78 -1.62 12.97 -10.18
C ARG A 78 -2.98 12.57 -9.66
N LEU A 79 -3.36 13.05 -8.49
CA LEU A 79 -4.63 12.74 -7.85
C LEU A 79 -5.64 13.85 -8.13
N HIS A 80 -6.85 13.45 -8.54
CA HIS A 80 -8.00 14.33 -8.58
C HIS A 80 -8.99 13.93 -7.49
N VAL A 81 -9.29 14.88 -6.61
CA VAL A 81 -10.10 14.66 -5.42
C VAL A 81 -11.28 15.61 -5.43
N ALA A 82 -12.47 15.08 -5.19
CA ALA A 82 -13.68 15.87 -5.01
C ALA A 82 -14.18 15.74 -3.57
N GLY A 83 -14.61 16.86 -2.99
CA GLY A 83 -15.28 16.91 -1.70
C GLY A 83 -16.69 17.47 -1.85
N SER A 84 -17.67 16.87 -1.20
CA SER A 84 -19.07 17.27 -1.22
C SER A 84 -19.63 17.39 0.20
N ASP A 85 -20.57 18.32 0.39
CA ASP A 85 -21.17 18.64 1.68
C ASP A 85 -20.14 18.96 2.79
N LEU A 86 -19.02 19.58 2.39
CA LEU A 86 -17.95 19.89 3.31
C LEU A 86 -18.38 20.92 4.35
N ARG A 87 -18.06 20.65 5.62
CA ARG A 87 -18.28 21.55 6.75
C ARG A 87 -17.04 21.57 7.64
N ILE A 88 -16.59 22.78 7.98
CA ILE A 88 -15.55 22.98 8.98
C ILE A 88 -16.23 23.15 10.32
N VAL A 89 -15.83 22.33 11.29
CA VAL A 89 -16.34 22.36 12.66
C VAL A 89 -15.22 22.85 13.56
N SER A 90 -15.45 23.96 14.25
CA SER A 90 -14.48 24.54 15.20
C SER A 90 -15.18 25.04 16.45
N GLU A 91 -14.53 24.98 17.60
CA GLU A 91 -15.04 25.56 18.84
C GLU A 91 -14.33 26.88 19.13
N LEU A 92 -15.11 27.95 19.30
CA LEU A 92 -14.60 29.26 19.72
C LEU A 92 -15.41 29.75 20.92
N ALA A 93 -14.72 29.99 22.04
CA ALA A 93 -15.31 30.48 23.29
C ALA A 93 -16.54 29.65 23.75
N GLY A 94 -16.43 28.32 23.72
CA GLY A 94 -17.51 27.40 24.13
C GLY A 94 -18.67 27.30 23.13
N HIS A 95 -18.56 27.93 21.96
CA HIS A 95 -19.57 27.88 20.90
C HIS A 95 -19.02 27.11 19.71
N GLN A 96 -19.80 26.14 19.24
CA GLN A 96 -19.49 25.40 18.02
C GLN A 96 -19.86 26.24 16.80
N ILE A 97 -18.86 26.52 15.97
CA ILE A 97 -19.00 27.17 14.66
C ILE A 97 -18.97 26.08 13.59
N ASN A 98 -20.03 26.05 12.79
CA ASN A 98 -20.17 25.15 11.66
C ASN A 98 -20.19 25.97 10.37
N LEU A 99 -19.04 26.05 9.69
CA LEU A 99 -18.94 26.73 8.40
C LEU A 99 -19.29 25.74 7.28
N LYS A 100 -20.38 26.02 6.55
CA LYS A 100 -20.70 25.27 5.32
C LYS A 100 -19.79 25.74 4.20
N VAL A 101 -19.02 24.81 3.66
CA VAL A 101 -18.06 25.06 2.58
C VAL A 101 -18.65 24.65 1.23
N GLY A 102 -19.45 23.58 1.20
CA GLY A 102 -20.09 23.09 -0.03
C GLY A 102 -19.21 22.09 -0.77
N GLU A 103 -18.99 22.32 -2.06
CA GLU A 103 -18.23 21.43 -2.94
C GLU A 103 -16.83 21.98 -3.24
N VAL A 104 -15.87 21.07 -3.37
CA VAL A 104 -14.53 21.40 -3.83
C VAL A 104 -13.97 20.32 -4.74
N GLU A 105 -13.18 20.72 -5.72
CA GLU A 105 -12.35 19.83 -6.51
C GLU A 105 -10.90 20.29 -6.42
N LEU A 106 -10.00 19.33 -6.22
CA LEU A 106 -8.56 19.53 -6.11
C LEU A 106 -7.82 18.58 -7.04
N ASP A 107 -6.68 19.04 -7.48
CA ASP A 107 -5.75 18.31 -8.31
C ASP A 107 -4.33 18.59 -7.81
N PHE A 108 -3.59 17.52 -7.51
CA PHE A 108 -2.21 17.64 -7.07
C PHE A 108 -1.39 16.39 -7.39
N ASN A 109 -0.10 16.61 -7.60
CA ASN A 109 0.88 15.54 -7.71
C ASN A 109 1.16 14.92 -6.34
N CYS A 110 1.33 13.61 -6.31
CA CYS A 110 1.56 12.85 -5.10
C CYS A 110 2.58 11.74 -5.38
N ASN A 111 3.50 11.56 -4.44
CA ASN A 111 4.30 10.34 -4.34
C ASN A 111 3.63 9.40 -3.33
N ALA A 112 3.71 8.09 -3.49
CA ALA A 112 3.23 7.16 -2.49
C ALA A 112 4.29 6.12 -2.16
N ARG A 113 4.42 5.83 -0.86
CA ARG A 113 5.25 4.73 -0.37
C ARG A 113 4.40 3.48 -0.25
N LEU A 114 4.94 2.36 -0.70
CA LEU A 114 4.32 1.05 -0.56
C LEU A 114 4.98 0.28 0.57
N ARG A 115 4.17 -0.34 1.42
CA ARG A 115 4.65 -1.22 2.49
C ARG A 115 3.78 -2.45 2.58
N PHE A 116 4.35 -3.61 2.33
CA PHE A 116 3.63 -4.87 2.45
C PHE A 116 3.81 -5.47 3.86
N ASP A 117 2.70 -5.77 4.51
CA ASP A 117 2.67 -6.54 5.74
C ASP A 117 2.35 -8.00 5.41
N ARG A 118 3.39 -8.85 5.41
CA ARG A 118 3.27 -10.28 5.10
C ARG A 118 2.41 -11.04 6.11
N GLN A 119 2.41 -10.65 7.38
CA GLN A 119 1.63 -11.38 8.38
C GLN A 119 0.14 -11.11 8.22
N ARG A 120 -0.22 -9.84 8.02
CA ARG A 120 -1.60 -9.42 7.83
C ARG A 120 -2.11 -9.60 6.40
N GLN A 121 -1.20 -9.85 5.44
CA GLN A 121 -1.48 -9.87 4.01
C GLN A 121 -2.17 -8.56 3.58
N ILE A 122 -1.59 -7.43 3.97
CA ILE A 122 -2.10 -6.09 3.64
C ILE A 122 -1.00 -5.30 2.94
N LEU A 123 -1.31 -4.74 1.77
CA LEU A 123 -0.49 -3.73 1.13
C LEU A 123 -0.94 -2.35 1.61
N TYR A 124 -0.08 -1.64 2.33
CA TYR A 124 -0.31 -0.26 2.73
C TYR A 124 0.23 0.69 1.67
N ILE A 125 -0.63 1.62 1.25
CA ILE A 125 -0.28 2.71 0.34
C ILE A 125 -0.30 4.00 1.16
N LYS A 126 0.83 4.70 1.22
CA LYS A 126 0.96 5.94 1.98
C LYS A 126 1.28 7.10 1.04
N PRO A 127 0.28 7.88 0.59
CA PRO A 127 0.52 9.08 -0.19
C PRO A 127 1.28 10.14 0.62
N VAL A 128 2.13 10.86 -0.08
CA VAL A 128 3.00 11.93 0.40
C VAL A 128 2.93 13.04 -0.64
N VAL A 129 2.36 14.18 -0.23
CA VAL A 129 2.25 15.38 -1.08
C VAL A 129 3.33 16.34 -0.64
N ASP A 130 4.36 16.53 -1.47
CA ASP A 130 5.52 17.34 -1.11
C ASP A 130 5.20 18.84 -1.15
N ARG A 131 4.46 19.30 -2.17
CA ARG A 131 3.92 20.67 -2.28
C ARG A 131 2.67 20.65 -3.17
N MET A 132 1.59 21.27 -2.72
CA MET A 132 0.49 21.61 -3.63
C MET A 132 0.96 22.74 -4.54
N ASN A 133 0.96 22.51 -5.85
CA ASN A 133 1.01 23.61 -6.80
C ASN A 133 -0.34 24.32 -6.72
N ALA A 134 -0.41 25.35 -5.88
CA ALA A 134 -1.59 26.19 -5.70
C ALA A 134 -1.82 27.04 -6.97
N THR A 135 -2.20 26.40 -8.07
CA THR A 135 -2.78 27.09 -9.21
C THR A 135 -4.29 27.08 -9.06
N GLN A 136 -4.80 28.29 -8.78
CA GLN A 136 -6.16 28.80 -8.98
C GLN A 136 -7.06 28.99 -7.75
N ASN A 137 -7.25 30.29 -7.47
CA ASN A 137 -8.38 30.97 -6.82
C ASN A 137 -8.33 31.15 -5.30
N GLY A 138 -8.18 32.42 -4.91
CA GLY A 138 -8.15 32.93 -3.55
C GLY A 138 -9.29 32.43 -2.67
N GLY A 139 -9.01 32.31 -1.37
CA GLY A 139 -9.92 31.79 -0.35
C GLY A 139 -9.95 30.26 -0.24
N LYS A 140 -9.53 29.51 -1.28
CA LYS A 140 -9.52 28.03 -1.29
C LYS A 140 -8.22 27.38 -0.81
N GLY A 141 -7.20 28.16 -0.48
CA GLY A 141 -5.89 27.66 -0.07
C GLY A 141 -5.93 26.80 1.19
N ASP A 142 -6.59 27.28 2.25
CA ASP A 142 -6.61 26.62 3.56
C ASP A 142 -7.45 25.34 3.56
N LEU A 143 -8.57 25.34 2.83
CA LEU A 143 -9.40 24.15 2.65
C LEU A 143 -8.68 23.09 1.79
N GLY A 144 -7.99 23.52 0.73
CA GLY A 144 -7.16 22.63 -0.07
C GLY A 144 -6.11 21.94 0.78
N GLN A 145 -5.44 22.70 1.66
CA GLN A 145 -4.44 22.17 2.59
C GLN A 145 -5.06 21.20 3.61
N ALA A 146 -6.24 21.52 4.14
CA ALA A 146 -6.97 20.63 5.05
C ALA A 146 -7.31 19.29 4.38
N LEU A 147 -7.82 19.32 3.14
CA LEU A 147 -8.15 18.11 2.39
C LEU A 147 -6.92 17.29 2.03
N VAL A 148 -5.83 17.94 1.62
CA VAL A 148 -4.55 17.25 1.40
C VAL A 148 -4.04 16.64 2.70
N SER A 149 -4.19 17.31 3.84
CA SER A 149 -3.73 16.80 5.14
C SER A 149 -4.46 15.53 5.58
N LEU A 150 -5.69 15.29 5.12
CA LEU A 150 -6.45 14.07 5.41
C LEU A 150 -5.94 12.85 4.63
N LEU A 151 -5.33 13.09 3.48
CA LEU A 151 -4.75 12.06 2.62
C LEU A 151 -3.26 11.88 2.94
N ASN A 152 -2.54 12.99 3.04
CA ASN A 152 -1.09 13.05 3.18
C ASN A 152 -0.64 12.34 4.47
N GLY A 153 0.24 11.36 4.31
CA GLY A 153 0.83 10.65 5.43
C GLY A 153 -0.04 9.55 6.05
N ARG A 154 -1.31 9.42 5.65
CA ARG A 154 -2.20 8.34 6.09
C ARG A 154 -1.92 7.06 5.32
N GLU A 155 -2.01 5.91 5.98
CA GLU A 155 -1.92 4.61 5.30
C GLU A 155 -3.30 4.13 4.85
N PHE A 156 -3.39 3.74 3.58
CA PHE A 156 -4.57 3.15 2.98
C PHE A 156 -4.32 1.64 2.79
N PRO A 157 -5.02 0.77 3.54
CA PRO A 157 -4.81 -0.67 3.45
C PRO A 157 -5.55 -1.29 2.25
N VAL A 158 -4.84 -2.13 1.51
CA VAL A 158 -5.42 -3.01 0.48
C VAL A 158 -5.25 -4.45 0.93
N SER A 159 -6.36 -5.16 1.15
CA SER A 159 -6.34 -6.57 1.53
C SER A 159 -5.86 -7.43 0.37
N MET A 160 -4.91 -8.33 0.65
CA MET A 160 -4.38 -9.31 -0.30
C MET A 160 -4.85 -10.73 0.01
N GLN A 161 -5.80 -10.90 0.94
CA GLN A 161 -6.24 -12.20 1.45
C GLN A 161 -7.14 -12.97 0.48
N ASP A 162 -7.87 -12.28 -0.39
CA ASP A 162 -8.95 -12.86 -1.19
C ASP A 162 -8.52 -13.30 -2.59
N MET A 163 -7.22 -13.59 -2.79
CA MET A 163 -6.75 -14.02 -4.10
C MET A 163 -7.24 -15.44 -4.42
N LYS A 164 -7.98 -15.55 -5.52
CA LYS A 164 -8.51 -16.85 -5.97
C LYS A 164 -7.38 -17.77 -6.42
N PRO A 165 -7.44 -19.08 -6.06
CA PRO A 165 -6.46 -20.05 -6.53
C PRO A 165 -6.56 -20.25 -8.04
N LEU A 166 -5.45 -20.69 -8.65
CA LEU A 166 -5.47 -21.20 -10.02
C LEU A 166 -6.07 -22.60 -10.00
N VAL A 167 -7.07 -22.83 -10.84
CA VAL A 167 -7.77 -24.12 -10.95
C VAL A 167 -7.59 -24.67 -12.35
N ALA A 168 -7.01 -25.87 -12.45
CA ALA A 168 -6.80 -26.56 -13.72
C ALA A 168 -7.34 -27.99 -13.65
N LYS A 169 -7.77 -28.53 -14.79
CA LYS A 169 -8.18 -29.93 -14.92
C LYS A 169 -7.11 -30.73 -15.63
N SER A 170 -6.77 -31.90 -15.10
CA SER A 170 -5.84 -32.84 -15.73
C SER A 170 -6.40 -34.26 -15.61
N GLY A 171 -6.93 -34.76 -16.72
CA GLY A 171 -7.68 -36.03 -16.74
C GLY A 171 -8.91 -35.96 -15.82
N GLY A 172 -9.01 -36.93 -14.92
CA GLY A 172 -10.08 -36.99 -13.90
C GLY A 172 -9.81 -36.18 -12.63
N LYS A 173 -8.69 -35.45 -12.53
CA LYS A 173 -8.30 -34.71 -11.33
C LYS A 173 -8.44 -33.21 -11.52
N THR A 174 -8.75 -32.51 -10.43
CA THR A 174 -8.73 -31.05 -10.34
C THR A 174 -7.49 -30.63 -9.55
N LEU A 175 -6.61 -29.88 -10.20
CA LEU A 175 -5.45 -29.24 -9.60
C LEU A 175 -5.86 -27.86 -9.08
N ILE A 176 -5.59 -27.59 -7.80
CA ILE A 176 -5.84 -26.31 -7.15
C ILE A 176 -4.52 -25.78 -6.64
N ILE A 177 -4.11 -24.61 -7.13
CA ILE A 177 -2.88 -23.93 -6.71
C ILE A 177 -3.29 -22.63 -6.00
N GLY A 178 -3.30 -22.68 -4.67
CA GLY A 178 -3.41 -21.49 -3.84
C GLY A 178 -2.08 -20.74 -3.84
N MET A 179 -2.11 -19.41 -3.66
CA MET A 179 -0.87 -18.65 -3.55
C MET A 179 -0.96 -17.64 -2.43
N LYS A 180 0.15 -17.51 -1.69
CA LYS A 180 0.29 -16.56 -0.60
C LYS A 180 1.32 -15.49 -0.95
N PHE A 181 1.01 -14.23 -0.70
CA PHE A 181 1.97 -13.15 -0.94
C PHE A 181 3.09 -13.21 0.08
N VAL A 182 4.32 -13.30 -0.42
CA VAL A 182 5.56 -13.26 0.35
C VAL A 182 6.11 -11.84 0.38
N ASN A 183 6.08 -11.16 -0.76
CA ASN A 183 6.54 -9.78 -0.90
C ASN A 183 5.76 -9.07 -2.02
N ILE A 184 5.63 -7.75 -1.89
CA ILE A 184 5.12 -6.86 -2.93
C ILE A 184 6.05 -5.65 -2.98
N GLU A 185 6.62 -5.37 -4.15
CA GLU A 185 7.59 -4.29 -4.32
C GLU A 185 7.35 -3.51 -5.61
N ALA A 186 7.37 -2.18 -5.52
CA ALA A 186 7.46 -1.31 -6.70
C ALA A 186 8.88 -1.37 -7.26
N ARG A 187 8.95 -1.71 -8.54
CA ARG A 187 10.14 -1.66 -9.39
C ARG A 187 9.87 -0.66 -10.50
N ARG A 188 10.91 -0.23 -11.20
CA ARG A 188 10.73 0.59 -12.41
C ARG A 188 9.71 -0.06 -13.37
N ASP A 189 8.68 0.70 -13.71
CA ASP A 189 7.59 0.38 -14.65
C ASP A 189 6.70 -0.84 -14.27
N MET A 190 6.84 -1.38 -13.05
CA MET A 190 6.08 -2.56 -12.65
C MET A 190 5.89 -2.70 -11.13
N LEU A 191 4.81 -3.40 -10.75
CA LEU A 191 4.62 -3.91 -9.40
C LEU A 191 4.93 -5.41 -9.39
N GLN A 192 5.96 -5.80 -8.62
CA GLN A 192 6.41 -7.18 -8.54
C GLN A 192 5.80 -7.86 -7.31
N PHE A 193 5.19 -9.02 -7.52
CA PHE A 193 4.70 -9.91 -6.47
C PHE A 193 5.58 -11.15 -6.37
N SER A 194 6.01 -11.48 -5.16
CA SER A 194 6.60 -12.78 -4.84
C SER A 194 5.54 -13.62 -4.14
N LEU A 195 5.23 -14.77 -4.70
CA LEU A 195 4.12 -15.64 -4.30
C LEU A 195 4.66 -17.02 -3.91
N LEU A 196 4.20 -17.55 -2.78
CA LEU A 196 4.46 -18.93 -2.39
C LEU A 196 3.28 -19.80 -2.83
N PRO A 197 3.47 -20.76 -3.77
CA PRO A 197 2.40 -21.65 -4.18
C PRO A 197 2.13 -22.74 -3.15
N GLU A 198 0.86 -23.07 -2.98
CA GLU A 198 0.37 -24.21 -2.20
C GLU A 198 -0.47 -25.09 -3.13
N VAL A 199 0.03 -26.28 -3.46
CA VAL A 199 -0.59 -27.17 -4.45
C VAL A 199 -1.41 -28.25 -3.74
N SER A 200 -2.65 -28.44 -4.20
CA SER A 200 -3.52 -29.53 -3.77
C SER A 200 -4.27 -30.14 -4.96
N THR A 201 -4.74 -31.38 -4.81
CA THR A 201 -5.52 -32.08 -5.84
C THR A 201 -6.80 -32.64 -5.26
N ARG A 202 -7.88 -32.59 -6.04
CA ARG A 202 -9.15 -33.29 -5.75
C ARG A 202 -9.51 -34.24 -6.88
#